data_AF-A0A5C9AGS6-F1
#
_entry.id   AF-A0A5C9AGS6-F1
#
_cell.length_a   1.000
_cell.length_b   1.000
_cell.length_c   1.000
_cell.angle_alpha   90.00
_cell.angle_beta   90.00
_cell.angle_gamma   90.00
#
_symmetry.space_group_name_H-M   'P 1'
#
loop_
_entity.id
_entity.type
_entity.pdbx_description
1 polymer ?
#
loop_
_entity_poly.entity_id
_entity_poly.type
_entity_poly.pdbx_seq_one_letter_code
_entity_poly.pdbx_strand_id
1 'polypeptide(L)' 'MVELKEPLATLWRGKDAFAEVKKLNGEVFRELETRRTLRFELSGKSYFLKWHKGTTLKEIIKNLLSLRM' A
#
# COMPACT_ATOMS: atom_id res chain seq x y z
N MET A 1 -13.41 3.23 6.88
CA MET A 1 -14.22 3.32 5.65
C MET A 1 -13.27 3.47 4.48
N VAL A 2 -13.38 2.63 3.45
CA VAL A 2 -12.54 2.74 2.24
C VAL A 2 -13.32 3.56 1.22
N GLU A 3 -12.73 4.65 0.74
CA GLU A 3 -13.29 5.44 -0.36
C GLU A 3 -12.61 5.01 -1.67
N LEU A 4 -13.42 4.64 -2.66
CA LEU A 4 -12.96 4.36 -4.02
C LEU A 4 -13.56 5.38 -4.97
N LYS A 5 -12.72 5.94 -5.84
CA LYS A 5 -13.14 6.82 -6.94
C LYS A 5 -13.07 6.08 -8.26
N GLU A 6 -13.82 6.55 -9.25
CA GLU A 6 -13.69 6.04 -10.61
C GLU A 6 -12.26 6.25 -11.14
N PRO A 7 -11.67 5.28 -11.87
CA PRO A 7 -12.29 4.03 -12.36
C PRO A 7 -12.23 2.85 -11.38
N LEU A 8 -11.56 3.00 -10.24
CA LEU A 8 -11.34 1.91 -9.27
C LEU A 8 -12.63 1.45 -8.61
N ALA A 9 -13.60 2.36 -8.38
CA ALA A 9 -14.88 2.01 -7.76
C ALA A 9 -15.70 1.05 -8.62
N THR A 10 -15.73 1.25 -9.94
CA THR A 10 -16.36 0.31 -10.89
C THR A 10 -15.53 -0.96 -11.05
N LEU A 11 -14.20 -0.87 -11.19
CA LEU A 11 -13.33 -2.03 -11.42
C LEU A 11 -13.24 -2.99 -10.23
N TRP A 12 -13.32 -2.47 -9.01
CA TRP A 12 -13.24 -3.24 -7.78
C TRP A 12 -14.59 -3.37 -7.08
N ARG A 13 -15.69 -3.15 -7.80
CA ARG A 13 -17.03 -3.35 -7.28
C ARG A 13 -17.22 -4.81 -6.83
N GLY A 14 -17.58 -5.00 -5.57
CA GLY A 14 -17.75 -6.33 -4.96
C GLY A 14 -16.44 -7.06 -4.65
N LYS A 15 -15.28 -6.39 -4.78
CA LYS A 15 -13.97 -6.95 -4.43
C LYS A 15 -13.40 -6.25 -3.19
N ASP A 16 -12.49 -6.95 -2.51
CA ASP A 16 -11.69 -6.34 -1.46
C ASP A 16 -10.60 -5.45 -2.09
N ALA A 17 -10.70 -4.14 -1.87
CA ALA A 17 -9.76 -3.18 -2.42
C ALA A 17 -8.31 -3.42 -1.94
N PHE A 18 -8.10 -3.84 -0.69
CA PHE A 18 -6.76 -4.11 -0.18
C PHE A 18 -6.15 -5.37 -0.81
N ALA A 19 -6.97 -6.38 -1.08
CA ALA A 19 -6.54 -7.58 -1.80
C ALA A 19 -6.19 -7.26 -3.26
N GLU A 20 -7.01 -6.45 -3.95
CA GLU A 20 -6.71 -6.05 -5.33
C GLU A 20 -5.47 -5.16 -5.41
N VAL A 21 -5.28 -4.24 -4.46
CA VAL A 21 -4.07 -3.40 -4.35
C VAL A 21 -2.80 -4.23 -4.23
N LYS A 22 -2.83 -5.35 -3.50
CA LYS A 22 -1.68 -6.26 -3.37
C LYS A 22 -1.33 -7.00 -4.66
N LYS A 23 -2.30 -7.15 -5.58
CA LYS A 23 -2.10 -7.79 -6.89
C LYS A 23 -1.56 -6.82 -7.94
N LEU A 24 -1.59 -5.51 -7.67
CA LEU A 24 -1.03 -4.51 -8.57
C LEU A 24 0.49 -4.69 -8.67
N ASN A 25 0.94 -4.84 -9.91
CA ASN A 25 2.36 -4.86 -10.26
C ASN A 25 2.68 -3.63 -11.10
N GLY A 26 3.88 -3.09 -10.92
CA GLY A 26 4.32 -1.87 -11.57
C GLY A 26 5.70 -1.47 -11.11
N GLU A 27 6.14 -0.30 -11.55
CA GLU A 27 7.46 0.21 -11.24
C GLU A 27 7.52 0.69 -9.77
N VAL A 28 8.45 0.13 -9.00
CA VAL A 28 8.66 0.50 -7.60
C VAL A 28 9.60 1.70 -7.52
N PHE A 29 9.07 2.85 -7.12
CA PHE A 29 9.86 4.09 -6.98
C PHE A 29 10.58 4.17 -5.64
N ARG A 30 9.99 3.61 -4.58
CA ARG A 30 10.56 3.60 -3.24
C ARG A 30 10.01 2.45 -2.42
N GLU A 31 10.90 1.69 -1.80
CA GLU A 31 10.55 0.62 -0.87
C GLU A 31 11.40 0.75 0.39
N LEU A 32 10.71 0.97 1.51
CA LEU A 32 11.24 0.96 2.88
C LEU A 32 10.45 -0.07 3.68
N GLU A 33 10.94 -0.47 4.86
CA GLU A 33 10.29 -1.47 5.72
C GLU A 33 8.79 -1.18 5.97
N THR A 34 8.42 0.10 6.14
CA THR A 34 7.05 0.53 6.46
C THR A 34 6.35 1.24 5.32
N ARG A 35 7.01 1.56 4.20
CA ARG A 35 6.43 2.36 3.11
C ARG A 35 6.86 1.87 1.74
N ARG A 36 5.89 1.62 0.88
CA ARG A 36 6.11 1.27 -0.52
C ARG A 36 5.37 2.24 -1.43
N THR A 37 6.05 2.79 -2.43
CA THR A 37 5.46 3.62 -3.48
C THR A 37 5.67 2.93 -4.82
N LEU A 38 4.58 2.52 -5.47
CA LEU A 38 4.62 1.97 -6.82
C LEU A 38 3.79 2.80 -7.79
N ARG A 39 4.24 2.86 -9.03
CA ARG A 39 3.50 3.39 -10.16
C ARG A 39 2.91 2.21 -10.93
N PHE A 40 1.61 2.26 -11.19
CA PHE A 40 0.92 1.29 -12.02
C PHE A 40 0.08 2.01 -13.06
N GLU A 41 -0.21 1.33 -14.16
CA GLU A 41 -1.07 1.85 -15.21
C GLU A 41 -2.41 1.13 -15.21
N LEU A 42 -3.47 1.92 -15.43
CA LEU A 42 -4.83 1.42 -15.45
C LEU A 42 -5.64 2.22 -16.48
N SER A 43 -6.20 1.52 -17.47
CA SER A 43 -6.98 2.10 -18.57
C SER A 43 -6.27 3.29 -19.26
N GLY A 44 -4.98 3.14 -19.53
CA GLY A 44 -4.15 4.16 -20.20
C GLY A 44 -3.78 5.37 -19.32
N LYS A 45 -4.11 5.34 -18.02
CA LYS A 45 -3.73 6.38 -17.04
C LYS A 45 -2.72 5.81 -16.05
N SER A 46 -1.70 6.61 -15.73
CA SER A 46 -0.72 6.30 -14.69
C SER A 46 -1.23 6.73 -13.31
N TYR A 47 -1.11 5.84 -12.32
CA TYR A 47 -1.46 6.10 -10.92
C TYR A 47 -0.29 5.75 -10.01
N PHE A 48 -0.19 6.47 -8.89
CA PHE A 48 0.76 6.16 -7.83
C PHE A 48 0.03 5.58 -6.63
N LEU A 49 0.45 4.40 -6.21
CA LEU A 49 0.01 3.76 -4.98
C LEU A 49 1.05 4.00 -3.90
N LYS A 50 0.62 4.66 -2.82
CA LYS A 50 1.41 4.89 -1.61
C LYS A 50 0.90 3.96 -0.51
N TRP A 51 1.57 2.84 -0.32
CA TRP A 51 1.26 1.85 0.70
C TRP A 51 2.08 2.10 1.97
N HIS A 52 1.43 2.10 3.13
CA HIS A 52 2.09 2.13 4.43
C HIS A 52 1.75 0.84 5.18
N LYS A 53 2.78 0.09 5.56
CA LYS A 53 2.65 -1.09 6.41
C LYS A 53 3.01 -0.68 7.83
N GLY A 54 2.20 -1.12 8.80
CA GLY A 54 2.55 -0.99 10.20
C GLY A 54 3.85 -1.73 10.52
N THR A 55 4.53 -1.29 11.58
CA THR A 55 5.68 -2.00 12.14
C THR A 55 5.23 -3.29 12.82
N THR A 56 6.15 -4.23 13.04
CA THR A 56 5.84 -5.48 13.74
C THR A 56 5.88 -5.32 15.26
N LEU A 57 5.14 -6.16 16.00
CA LEU A 57 5.24 -6.23 17.47
C LEU A 57 6.68 -6.49 17.92
N LYS A 58 7.45 -7.24 17.13
CA LYS A 58 8.87 -7.50 17.38
C LYS A 58 9.71 -6.23 17.31
N GLU A 59 9.49 -5.38 16.30
CA GLU A 59 10.14 -4.06 16.22
C GLU A 59 9.72 -3.15 17.36
N ILE A 60 8.45 -3.17 17.76
CA ILE A 60 7.95 -2.40 18.92
C ILE A 60 8.70 -2.81 20.19
N ILE A 61 8.76 -4.11 20.50
CA ILE A 61 9.48 -4.63 21.67
C ILE A 61 10.97 -4.32 21.59
N LYS A 62 11.60 -4.47 20.41
CA LYS A 62 13.01 -4.13 20.20
C LYS A 62 13.31 -2.65 20.47
N ASN A 63 12.47 -1.73 19.96
CA ASN A 63 12.64 -0.29 20.16
C ASN A 63 12.45 0.09 21.63
N LEU A 64 11.46 -0.50 22.31
CA LEU A 64 11.26 -0.33 23.75
C LEU A 64 12.46 -0.80 24.58
N LEU A 65 12.99 -1.99 24.30
CA LEU A 65 14.15 -2.55 25.01
C LEU A 65 15.45 -1.80 24.71
N SER A 66 15.57 -1.19 23.54
CA SER A 66 16.75 -0.40 23.16
C SER A 66 16.67 1.07 23.56
N LEU A 67 15.60 1.49 24.27
CA LEU A 67 15.33 2.89 24.66
C LEU A 67 15.41 3.87 23.48
N ARG A 68 15.20 3.38 22.27
CA ARG A 68 15.11 4.18 21.04
C ARG A 68 13.63 4.26 20.67
N MET A 69 13.02 5.41 20.97
CA MET A 69 11.75 5.82 20.40
C MET A 69 11.99 6.80 19.24
#